data_AF-A0A4P8JH69-F1
#
_entry.id   AF-A0A4P8JH69-F1
#
_cell.length_a   1.000
_cell.length_b   1.000
_cell.length_c   1.000
_cell.angle_alpha   90.00
_cell.angle_beta   90.00
_cell.angle_gamma   90.00
#
_symmetry.space_group_name_H-M   'P 1'
#
loop_
_entity.id
_entity.type
_entity.pdbx_description
1 polymer ?
#
loop_
_entity_poly.entity_id
_entity_poly.type
_entity_poly.pdbx_seq_one_letter_code
_entity_poly.pdbx_strand_id
1 'polypeptide(L)'
;MLWLKTFHILFVTSWFAGLFYLPRIYVNLAQEQDAKTYETLLGMARRLYRFMAPLAILTLLTGLGLFLYYGIGKGQGWMHAKLTLVLILFAFHGVCGRYLRQFQQGQQSRSHVFFRWFNEIPVIVLLLVLILVVIKPF
;
A
#
# COMPACT_ATOMS: atom_id res chain seq x y z
N MET A 1 -8.06 -6.99 -23.05
CA MET A 1 -6.99 -7.64 -22.24
C MET A 1 -5.80 -6.70 -22.02
N LEU A 2 -5.13 -6.23 -23.08
CA LEU A 2 -3.94 -5.36 -22.96
C LEU A 2 -4.23 -4.04 -22.22
N TRP A 3 -5.29 -3.32 -22.58
CA TRP A 3 -5.67 -2.06 -21.90
C TRP A 3 -5.95 -2.26 -20.40
N LEU A 4 -6.72 -3.29 -20.04
CA LEU A 4 -7.00 -3.59 -18.63
C LEU A 4 -5.72 -3.91 -17.86
N LYS A 5 -4.78 -4.64 -18.49
CA LYS A 5 -3.46 -4.92 -17.91
C LYS A 5 -2.64 -3.64 -17.74
N THR A 6 -2.62 -2.75 -18.72
CA THR A 6 -1.94 -1.45 -18.65
C THR A 6 -2.50 -0.60 -17.51
N PHE A 7 -3.82 -0.47 -17.41
CA PHE A 7 -4.47 0.26 -16.31
C PHE A 7 -4.19 -0.38 -14.96
N HIS A 8 -4.25 -1.71 -14.87
CA HIS A 8 -3.91 -2.42 -13.64
C HIS A 8 -2.48 -2.10 -13.18
N ILE A 9 -1.50 -2.17 -14.09
CA ILE A 9 -0.11 -1.83 -13.77
C ILE A 9 0.00 -0.38 -13.31
N LEU A 10 -0.64 0.56 -14.01
CA LEU A 10 -0.64 1.98 -13.66
C LEU A 10 -1.23 2.23 -12.26
N PHE A 11 -2.34 1.58 -11.91
CA PHE A 11 -2.95 1.73 -10.58
C PHE A 11 -2.10 1.07 -9.49
N VAL A 12 -1.53 -0.12 -9.74
CA VAL A 12 -0.63 -0.80 -8.81
C VAL A 12 0.59 0.08 -8.52
N THR A 13 1.28 0.58 -9.54
CA THR A 13 2.49 1.40 -9.36
C THR A 13 2.18 2.70 -8.62
N SER A 14 1.08 3.37 -8.99
CA SER A 14 0.64 4.60 -8.32
C SER A 14 0.23 4.36 -6.86
N TRP A 15 -0.43 3.24 -6.57
CA TRP A 15 -0.80 2.87 -5.20
C TRP A 15 0.42 2.53 -4.34
N PHE A 16 1.39 1.78 -4.89
CA PHE A 16 2.64 1.45 -4.19
C PHE A 16 3.48 2.68 -3.86
N ALA A 17 3.52 3.69 -4.75
CA ALA A 17 4.17 4.96 -4.44
C ALA A 17 3.61 5.59 -3.15
N GLY A 18 2.28 5.55 -2.97
CA GLY A 18 1.63 5.98 -1.73
C GLY A 18 1.95 5.10 -0.53
N LEU A 19 1.98 3.77 -0.71
CA LEU A 19 2.31 2.81 0.36
C LEU A 19 3.74 2.95 0.87
N PHE A 20 4.70 3.34 0.03
CA PHE A 20 6.07 3.63 0.45
C PHE A 20 6.20 4.99 1.12
N TYR A 21 5.54 6.01 0.57
CA TYR A 21 5.75 7.38 1.04
C TYR A 21 4.99 7.70 2.32
N LEU A 22 3.81 7.09 2.54
CA LEU A 22 2.97 7.40 3.70
C LEU A 22 3.58 6.96 5.05
N PRO A 23 4.09 5.72 5.21
CA PRO A 23 4.88 5.31 6.39
C PRO A 23 6.08 6.21 6.63
N ARG A 24 6.74 6.65 5.56
CA ARG A 24 7.89 7.57 5.66
C ARG A 24 7.50 8.91 6.26
N ILE A 25 6.33 9.46 5.90
CA ILE A 25 5.80 10.66 6.55
C ILE A 25 5.53 10.40 8.05
N TYR A 26 5.03 9.21 8.41
CA TYR A 26 4.80 8.87 9.83
C TYR A 26 6.08 8.82 10.66
N VAL A 27 7.22 8.40 10.07
CA VAL A 27 8.52 8.48 10.75
C VAL A 27 8.82 9.92 11.13
N ASN A 28 8.65 10.87 10.20
CA ASN A 28 8.92 12.28 10.45
C ASN A 28 7.91 12.87 11.47
N LEU A 29 6.62 12.55 11.34
CA LEU A 29 5.59 12.97 12.31
C LEU A 29 5.88 12.49 13.72
N ALA A 30 6.44 11.29 13.89
CA ALA A 30 6.80 10.74 15.20
C ALA A 30 8.09 11.32 15.79
N GLN A 31 8.89 12.07 15.03
CA GLN A 31 10.10 12.76 15.50
C GLN A 31 9.89 14.26 15.70
N GLU A 32 8.91 14.83 14.99
CA GLU A 32 8.70 16.26 14.94
C GLU A 32 8.15 16.81 16.25
N GLN A 33 8.72 17.92 16.71
CA GLN A 33 8.33 18.63 17.94
C GLN A 33 7.76 20.00 17.62
N ASP A 34 8.09 20.58 16.47
CA ASP A 34 7.51 21.84 16.02
C ASP A 34 6.08 21.66 15.52
N ALA A 35 5.14 22.36 16.15
CA ALA A 35 3.71 22.26 15.84
C ALA A 35 3.39 22.66 14.39
N LYS A 36 4.09 23.66 13.82
CA LYS A 36 3.84 24.13 12.45
C LYS A 36 4.29 23.11 11.42
N THR A 37 5.46 22.51 11.62
CA THR A 37 5.98 21.45 10.76
C THR A 37 5.14 20.19 10.88
N TYR A 38 4.70 19.84 12.09
CA TYR A 38 3.80 18.71 12.34
C TYR A 38 2.48 18.84 11.56
N GLU A 39 1.79 19.98 11.63
CA GLU A 39 0.56 20.23 10.87
C GLU A 39 0.77 20.13 9.35
N THR A 40 1.92 20.60 8.86
CA THR A 40 2.27 20.52 7.43
C THR A 40 2.42 19.06 6.98
N LEU A 41 3.19 18.27 7.73
CA LEU A 41 3.39 16.84 7.48
C LEU A 41 2.08 16.06 7.58
N LEU A 42 1.23 16.38 8.56
CA LEU A 42 -0.07 15.77 8.75
C LEU A 42 -1.01 16.08 7.56
N GLY A 43 -0.96 17.31 7.05
CA GLY A 43 -1.64 17.73 5.84
C GLY A 43 -1.20 16.93 4.61
N MET A 44 0.10 16.73 4.43
CA MET A 44 0.67 15.89 3.37
C MET A 44 0.20 14.44 3.48
N ALA A 45 0.30 13.83 4.66
CA ALA A 45 -0.15 12.46 4.91
C ALA A 45 -1.64 12.28 4.59
N ARG A 46 -2.48 13.25 4.95
CA ARG A 46 -3.93 13.23 4.68
C ARG A 46 -4.26 13.35 3.20
N ARG A 47 -3.56 14.21 2.46
CA ARG A 47 -3.74 14.34 1.00
C ARG A 47 -3.30 13.07 0.29
N LEU A 48 -2.15 12.52 0.69
CA LEU A 48 -1.63 11.28 0.11
C LEU A 48 -2.54 10.09 0.37
N TYR A 49 -3.03 9.92 1.61
CA TYR A 49 -3.94 8.82 1.94
C TYR A 49 -5.24 8.88 1.13
N ARG A 50 -5.80 10.09 0.96
CA ARG A 50 -6.99 10.31 0.11
C ARG A 50 -6.72 10.03 -1.37
N PHE A 51 -5.52 10.33 -1.87
CA PHE A 51 -5.13 10.06 -3.24
C PHE A 51 -4.92 8.57 -3.51
N MET A 52 -4.31 7.84 -2.58
CA MET A 52 -4.01 6.42 -2.76
C MET A 52 -5.24 5.50 -2.58
N ALA A 53 -6.27 5.93 -1.84
CA ALA A 53 -7.47 5.12 -1.59
C ALA A 53 -8.24 4.73 -2.87
N PRO A 54 -8.60 5.66 -3.80
CA PRO A 54 -9.23 5.28 -5.06
C PRO A 54 -8.31 4.43 -5.94
N LEU A 55 -6.99 4.65 -5.90
CA LEU A 55 -6.02 3.83 -6.65
C LEU A 55 -5.98 2.39 -6.15
N ALA A 56 -6.10 2.18 -4.84
CA ALA A 56 -6.23 0.84 -4.26
C ALA A 56 -7.49 0.13 -4.80
N ILE A 57 -8.63 0.81 -4.78
CA ILE A 57 -9.91 0.26 -5.28
C ILE A 57 -9.80 -0.08 -6.77
N LEU A 58 -9.27 0.85 -7.59
CA LEU A 58 -9.08 0.62 -9.02
C LEU A 58 -8.10 -0.52 -9.30
N THR A 59 -7.05 -0.66 -8.49
CA THR A 59 -6.11 -1.81 -8.55
C THR A 59 -6.83 -3.13 -8.31
N LEU A 60 -7.72 -3.19 -7.30
CA LEU A 60 -8.49 -4.39 -6.99
C LEU A 60 -9.47 -4.73 -8.11
N LEU A 61 -10.25 -3.75 -8.58
CA LEU A 61 -11.24 -3.96 -9.64
C LEU A 61 -10.58 -4.44 -10.94
N THR A 62 -9.49 -3.80 -11.34
CA THR A 62 -8.75 -4.21 -12.55
C THR A 62 -8.06 -5.56 -12.37
N GLY A 63 -7.55 -5.86 -11.17
CA GLY A 63 -6.95 -7.16 -10.85
C GLY A 63 -7.97 -8.30 -10.86
N LEU A 64 -9.15 -8.07 -10.27
CA LEU A 64 -10.28 -9.00 -10.31
C LEU A 64 -10.79 -9.21 -11.74
N GLY A 65 -10.87 -8.15 -12.55
CA GLY A 65 -11.20 -8.27 -13.97
C GLY A 65 -10.20 -9.15 -14.73
N LEU A 66 -8.90 -9.00 -14.48
CA LEU A 66 -7.87 -9.85 -15.08
C LEU A 66 -7.97 -11.32 -14.62
N PHE A 67 -8.31 -11.56 -13.37
CA PHE A 67 -8.43 -12.91 -12.81
C PHE A 67 -9.73 -13.61 -13.22
N LEU A 68 -10.89 -12.99 -13.01
CA LEU A 68 -12.20 -13.60 -13.20
C LEU A 68 -12.65 -13.63 -14.67
N TYR A 69 -12.43 -12.53 -15.41
CA TYR A 69 -12.91 -12.41 -16.79
C TYR A 69 -11.90 -12.97 -17.80
N TYR A 70 -10.61 -12.70 -17.62
CA TYR A 70 -9.56 -13.20 -18.53
C TYR A 70 -8.89 -14.50 -18.07
N GLY A 71 -9.22 -15.01 -16.87
CA GLY A 71 -8.70 -16.29 -16.37
C GLY A 71 -7.19 -16.30 -16.11
N ILE A 72 -6.55 -15.13 -15.96
CA ILE A 72 -5.09 -15.06 -15.78
C ILE A 72 -4.71 -15.78 -14.49
N GLY A 73 -3.90 -16.83 -14.60
CA GLY A 73 -3.41 -17.65 -13.48
C GLY A 73 -4.49 -18.49 -12.78
N LYS A 74 -5.62 -18.77 -13.46
CA LYS A 74 -6.63 -19.70 -12.98
C LYS A 74 -6.04 -21.12 -12.90
N GLY A 75 -6.16 -21.76 -11.75
CA GLY A 75 -5.61 -23.11 -11.50
C GLY A 75 -4.11 -23.16 -11.19
N GLN A 76 -3.45 -22.01 -11.02
CA GLN A 76 -2.04 -21.92 -10.65
C GLN A 76 -1.91 -21.51 -9.19
N GLY A 77 -1.11 -22.21 -8.40
CA GLY A 77 -1.05 -21.94 -6.97
C GLY A 77 -0.41 -20.59 -6.65
N TRP A 78 0.56 -20.12 -7.46
CA TRP A 78 1.19 -18.81 -7.28
C TRP A 78 0.18 -17.66 -7.30
N MET A 79 -0.95 -17.82 -8.00
CA MET A 79 -2.01 -16.82 -8.04
C MET A 79 -2.74 -16.73 -6.68
N HIS A 80 -3.02 -17.86 -6.03
CA HIS A 80 -3.64 -17.86 -4.70
C HIS A 80 -2.72 -17.23 -3.65
N ALA A 81 -1.41 -17.53 -3.72
CA ALA A 81 -0.41 -16.88 -2.87
C ALA A 81 -0.36 -15.37 -3.12
N LYS A 82 -0.38 -14.93 -4.40
CA LYS A 82 -0.41 -13.52 -4.76
C LYS A 82 -1.65 -12.81 -4.22
N LEU A 83 -2.83 -13.42 -4.34
CA LEU A 83 -4.08 -12.85 -3.82
C LEU A 83 -4.03 -12.67 -2.30
N THR A 84 -3.42 -13.62 -1.59
CA THR A 84 -3.19 -13.52 -0.14
C THR A 84 -2.30 -12.32 0.20
N LEU A 85 -1.21 -12.10 -0.54
CA LEU A 85 -0.35 -10.91 -0.37
C LEU A 85 -1.09 -9.61 -0.68
N VAL A 86 -1.94 -9.60 -1.70
CA VAL A 86 -2.78 -8.43 -2.01
C VAL A 86 -3.73 -8.12 -0.85
N LEU A 87 -4.37 -9.12 -0.25
CA LEU A 87 -5.19 -8.92 0.95
C LEU A 87 -4.39 -8.34 2.12
N ILE A 88 -3.15 -8.81 2.33
CA ILE A 88 -2.23 -8.25 3.34
C ILE A 88 -1.93 -6.77 3.04
N LEU A 89 -1.71 -6.39 1.78
CA LEU A 89 -1.51 -4.98 1.39
C LEU A 89 -2.74 -4.11 1.65
N PHE A 90 -3.95 -4.64 1.41
CA PHE A 90 -5.18 -3.93 1.75
C PHE A 90 -5.35 -3.76 3.26
N ALA A 91 -5.05 -4.80 4.04
CA ALA A 91 -5.04 -4.71 5.49
C ALA A 91 -4.02 -3.66 5.97
N PHE A 92 -2.81 -3.68 5.41
CA PHE A 92 -1.77 -2.69 5.70
C PHE A 92 -2.21 -1.26 5.34
N HIS A 93 -2.84 -1.06 4.18
CA HIS A 93 -3.42 0.23 3.80
C HIS A 93 -4.45 0.73 4.83
N GLY A 94 -5.32 -0.16 5.32
CA GLY A 94 -6.26 0.15 6.40
C GLY A 94 -5.56 0.52 7.72
N VAL A 95 -4.47 -0.18 8.07
CA VAL A 95 -3.64 0.13 9.24
C VAL A 95 -2.98 1.51 9.11
N CYS A 96 -2.50 1.90 7.92
CA CYS A 96 -2.04 3.26 7.67
C CYS A 96 -3.14 4.29 7.96
N GLY A 97 -4.36 4.03 7.49
CA GLY A 97 -5.52 4.89 7.79
C GLY A 97 -5.80 5.03 9.29
N ARG A 98 -5.66 3.94 10.06
CA ARG A 98 -5.78 3.97 11.52
C ARG A 98 -4.68 4.83 12.15
N TYR A 99 -3.42 4.68 11.76
CA TYR A 99 -2.33 5.49 12.29
C TYR A 99 -2.47 6.97 11.92
N LEU A 100 -2.90 7.28 10.70
CA LEU A 100 -3.20 8.65 10.29
C LEU A 100 -4.22 9.31 11.24
N ARG A 101 -5.30 8.59 11.59
CA ARG A 101 -6.31 9.10 12.54
C ARG A 101 -5.71 9.32 13.93
N GLN A 102 -4.84 8.42 14.40
CA GLN A 102 -4.17 8.58 15.70
C GLN A 102 -3.24 9.80 15.72
N PHE A 103 -2.47 10.05 14.64
CA PHE A 103 -1.67 11.27 14.50
C PHE A 103 -2.54 12.53 14.46
N GLN A 104 -3.69 12.49 13.78
CA GLN A 104 -4.64 13.62 13.75
C GLN A 104 -5.22 13.96 15.12
N GLN A 105 -5.36 12.95 15.99
CA GLN A 105 -5.89 13.12 17.34
C GLN A 105 -4.81 13.41 18.37
N GLY A 106 -3.53 13.44 17.98
CA GLY A 106 -2.41 13.57 18.92
C GLY A 106 -2.24 12.37 19.87
N GLN A 107 -2.89 11.23 19.57
CA GLN A 107 -2.89 10.04 20.43
C GLN A 107 -1.80 9.01 20.04
N GLN A 108 -0.94 9.37 19.09
CA GLN A 108 0.09 8.45 18.62
C GLN A 108 1.32 8.49 19.51
N SER A 109 1.58 7.40 20.24
CA SER A 109 2.72 7.23 21.15
C SER A 109 3.84 6.33 20.62
N ARG A 110 3.68 5.74 19.43
CA ARG A 110 4.67 4.86 18.81
C ARG A 110 5.89 5.67 18.36
N SER A 111 7.07 5.11 18.59
CA SER A 111 8.34 5.75 18.24
C SER A 111 8.57 5.78 16.73
N HIS A 112 9.42 6.71 16.30
CA HIS A 112 9.87 6.77 14.91
C HIS A 112 10.57 5.49 14.43
N VAL A 113 11.21 4.72 15.33
CA VAL A 113 11.83 3.43 15.02
C VAL A 113 10.78 2.40 14.60
N PHE A 114 9.63 2.38 15.28
CA PHE A 114 8.50 1.54 14.87
C PHE A 114 8.05 1.88 13.45
N PHE A 115 7.92 3.17 13.13
CA PHE A 115 7.51 3.59 11.78
C PHE A 115 8.58 3.32 10.70
N ARG A 116 9.87 3.24 11.05
CA ARG A 116 10.92 2.81 10.12
C ARG A 116 10.75 1.34 9.73
N TRP A 117 10.53 0.46 10.71
CA TRP A 117 10.22 -0.94 10.42
C TRP A 117 8.90 -1.10 9.67
N PHE A 118 7.89 -0.30 10.04
CA PHE A 118 6.61 -0.27 9.34
C PHE A 118 6.76 0.13 7.85
N ASN A 119 7.71 1.01 7.53
CA ASN A 119 8.04 1.41 6.16
C ASN A 119 8.63 0.28 5.31
N GLU A 120 9.26 -0.73 5.91
CA GLU A 120 9.85 -1.85 5.16
C GLU A 120 8.81 -2.91 4.76
N ILE A 121 7.67 -2.97 5.44
CA ILE A 121 6.62 -3.98 5.18
C ILE A 121 6.17 -3.96 3.70
N PRO A 122 5.82 -2.81 3.09
CA PRO A 122 5.45 -2.78 1.67
C PRO A 122 6.56 -3.26 0.73
N VAL A 123 7.82 -3.05 1.08
CA VAL A 123 8.98 -3.46 0.26
C VAL A 123 9.10 -4.97 0.25
N ILE A 124 9.01 -5.59 1.42
CA ILE A 124 9.05 -7.05 1.58
C ILE A 124 7.89 -7.69 0.83
N VAL A 125 6.68 -7.14 0.96
CA VAL A 125 5.50 -7.67 0.26
C VAL A 125 5.64 -7.51 -1.26
N LEU A 126 6.16 -6.38 -1.74
CA LEU A 126 6.43 -6.18 -3.16
C LEU A 126 7.43 -7.23 -3.69
N LEU A 127 8.52 -7.49 -2.97
CA LEU A 127 9.51 -8.48 -3.33
C LEU A 127 8.89 -9.88 -3.46
N LEU A 128 8.06 -10.29 -2.50
CA LEU A 128 7.35 -11.56 -2.54
C LEU A 128 6.38 -11.64 -3.73
N VAL A 129 5.64 -10.56 -4.02
CA VAL A 129 4.77 -10.50 -5.20
C VAL A 129 5.56 -10.63 -6.49
N LEU A 130 6.72 -9.97 -6.60
CA LEU A 130 7.59 -10.08 -7.77
C LEU A 130 8.12 -11.50 -7.97
N ILE A 131 8.59 -12.15 -6.89
CA ILE A 131 9.02 -13.55 -6.93
C ILE A 131 7.91 -14.45 -7.47
N LEU A 132 6.68 -14.31 -6.95
CA LEU A 132 5.54 -15.11 -7.39
C LEU A 132 5.19 -14.87 -8.88
N VAL A 133 5.23 -13.62 -9.34
CA VAL A 133 4.83 -13.26 -10.71
C VAL A 133 5.91 -13.61 -11.74
N VAL A 134 7.19 -13.49 -11.38
CA VAL A 134 8.33 -13.74 -12.28
C VAL A 134 8.70 -15.22 -12.29
N ILE A 135 8.89 -15.83 -11.11
CA ILE A 135 9.38 -17.20 -10.99
C ILE A 135 8.25 -18.21 -11.18
N LYS A 136 7.02 -17.87 -10.77
CA LYS A 136 5.83 -18.74 -10.82
C LYS A 136 6.11 -20.15 -10.29
N PRO A 137 6.53 -20.29 -9.03
CA PRO A 137 7.12 -21.53 -8.52
C PRO A 137 6.16 -22.73 -8.42
N PHE A 138 4.85 -22.55 -8.62
CA PHE A 138 3.81 -23.60 -8.54
C PHE A 138 2.46 -23.13 -9.09
#